data_AF-A0A7C3C2F6-F1
#
_entry.id   AF-A0A7C3C2F6-F1
#
_cell.length_a   1.000
_cell.length_b   1.000
_cell.length_c   1.000
_cell.angle_alpha   90.00
_cell.angle_beta   90.00
_cell.angle_gamma   90.00
#
_symmetry.space_group_name_H-M   'P 1'
#
loop_
_entity.id
_entity.type
_entity.pdbx_description
1 polymer ?
#
loop_
_entity_poly.entity_id
_entity_poly.type
_entity_poly.pdbx_seq_one_letter_code
_entity_poly.pdbx_strand_id
1 'polypeptide(L)' 'MIIISTIVGIILFVGGCAGVVLTWLNYQVSSLAWIEGLLTYGMFAVLGLGIIVFIVMTPRET' A
#
# COMPACT_ATOMS: atom_id res chain seq x y z
N MET A 1 -11.90 -9.22 -13.96
CA MET A 1 -10.73 -8.33 -13.76
C MET A 1 -10.88 -7.43 -12.54
N ILE A 2 -12.02 -6.73 -12.37
CA ILE A 2 -12.27 -5.82 -11.23
C ILE A 2 -12.06 -6.49 -9.86
N ILE A 3 -12.55 -7.73 -9.66
CA ILE A 3 -12.39 -8.47 -8.39
C ILE A 3 -10.91 -8.71 -8.06
N ILE A 4 -10.11 -9.13 -9.05
CA ILE A 4 -8.67 -9.39 -8.86
C ILE A 4 -7.96 -8.07 -8.52
N SER A 5 -8.22 -7.01 -9.28
CA SER A 5 -7.64 -5.69 -9.01
C SER A 5 -8.02 -5.15 -7.63
N THR A 6 -9.24 -5.42 -7.16
CA THR A 6 -9.70 -5.03 -5.82
C THR A 6 -8.92 -5.77 -4.75
N ILE A 7 -8.77 -7.09 -4.88
CA ILE A 7 -8.01 -7.91 -3.93
C ILE A 7 -6.54 -7.47 -3.89
N VAL A 8 -5.93 -7.27 -5.06
CA VAL A 8 -4.54 -6.78 -5.16
C VAL A 8 -4.40 -5.42 -4.50
N GLY A 9 -5.32 -4.48 -4.76
CA GLY A 9 -5.32 -3.17 -4.12
C GLY A 9 -5.40 -3.24 -2.60
N ILE A 10 -6.28 -4.09 -2.06
CA ILE A 10 -6.42 -4.30 -0.61
C ILE A 10 -5.14 -4.90 -0.01
N ILE A 11 -4.58 -5.93 -0.63
CA ILE A 11 -3.35 -6.59 -0.14
C ILE A 11 -2.18 -5.60 -0.12
N LEU A 12 -2.00 -4.83 -1.19
CA LEU A 12 -0.96 -3.81 -1.27
C LEU A 12 -1.16 -2.72 -0.21
N PHE A 13 -2.40 -2.26 -0.02
CA PHE A 13 -2.69 -1.22 0.96
C PHE A 13 -2.44 -1.70 2.39
N VAL A 14 -3.02 -2.84 2.77
CA VAL A 14 -2.88 -3.40 4.12
C VAL A 14 -1.45 -3.80 4.40
N GLY A 15 -0.79 -4.48 3.46
CA GLY A 15 0.61 -4.88 3.57
C GLY A 15 1.56 -3.68 3.64
N GLY A 16 1.29 -2.63 2.86
CA GLY A 16 2.03 -1.37 2.93
C GLY A 16 1.88 -0.67 4.27
N CYS A 17 0.66 -0.49 4.76
CA CYS A 17 0.41 0.12 6.07
C CYS A 17 1.05 -0.68 7.22
N ALA A 18 0.87 -2.01 7.22
CA ALA A 18 1.47 -2.88 8.22
C ALA A 18 3.01 -2.83 8.15
N GLY A 19 3.57 -2.86 6.95
CA GLY A 19 5.01 -2.76 6.72
C GLY A 19 5.59 -1.43 7.22
N VAL A 20 4.93 -0.30 6.95
CA VAL A 20 5.34 1.02 7.48
C VAL A 20 5.38 1.02 9.01
N VAL A 21 4.34 0.49 9.66
CA VAL A 21 4.29 0.40 11.13
C VAL A 21 5.43 -0.50 11.66
N LEU A 22 5.64 -1.66 11.04
CA LEU A 22 6.72 -2.56 11.42
C LEU A 22 8.10 -1.93 11.21
N THR A 23 8.32 -1.17 10.13
CA THR A 23 9.57 -0.45 9.90
C THR A 23 9.84 0.57 11.00
N TRP A 24 8.81 1.32 11.41
CA TRP A 24 8.91 2.29 12.50
C TRP A 24 9.25 1.65 13.85
N LEU A 25 8.74 0.45 14.11
CA LEU A 25 8.97 -0.25 15.39
C LEU A 25 10.32 -0.97 15.46
N ASN A 26 10.89 -1.40 14.33
CA ASN A 26 12.04 -2.31 14.32
C ASN A 26 13.36 -1.66 13.88
N TYR A 27 13.34 -0.50 13.22
CA TYR A 27 14.55 0.15 12.74
C TYR A 27 14.76 1.52 13.38
N GLN A 28 16.02 1.85 13.65
CA GLN A 28 16.39 3.16 14.18
C GLN A 28 16.06 4.25 13.15
N VAL A 29 15.47 5.34 13.63
CA VAL A 29 15.16 6.53 12.83
C VAL A 29 16.42 7.02 12.11
N SER A 30 16.27 7.35 10.83
CA SER A 30 17.35 7.77 9.92
C SER A 30 18.39 6.71 9.56
N SER A 31 18.24 5.46 10.00
CA SER A 31 19.03 4.35 9.45
C SER A 31 18.61 4.06 8.00
N LEU A 32 19.54 3.53 7.20
CA LEU A 32 19.26 3.20 5.79
C LEU A 32 18.07 2.23 5.66
N ALA A 33 18.04 1.17 6.47
CA ALA A 33 16.95 0.20 6.48
C ALA A 33 15.59 0.81 6.87
N TRP A 34 15.58 1.82 7.75
CA TRP A 34 14.36 2.55 8.09
C TRP A 34 13.85 3.35 6.89
N ILE A 35 14.73 4.07 6.18
CA ILE A 35 14.37 4.86 4.99
C ILE A 35 13.87 3.94 3.87
N GLU A 36 14.61 2.89 3.55
CA GLU A 36 14.25 1.93 2.51
C GLU A 36 12.93 1.21 2.82
N GLY A 37 12.73 0.83 4.08
CA GLY A 37 11.47 0.24 4.54
C GLY A 37 10.29 1.19 4.37
N LEU A 38 10.42 2.44 4.83
CA LEU A 38 9.37 3.44 4.68
C LEU A 38 9.05 3.73 3.22
N LEU A 39 10.07 3.83 2.36
CA LEU A 39 9.86 4.05 0.93
C LEU A 39 9.15 2.85 0.30
N THR A 40 9.58 1.63 0.59
CA THR A 40 9.03 0.40 0.01
C THR A 40 7.57 0.19 0.41
N TYR A 41 7.32 0.16 1.72
CA TYR A 41 5.98 -0.11 2.24
C TYR A 41 5.04 1.09 2.07
N GLY A 42 5.58 2.31 2.10
CA GLY A 42 4.85 3.53 1.75
C GLY A 42 4.38 3.50 0.28
N MET A 43 5.22 3.06 -0.65
CA MET A 43 4.84 2.88 -2.05
C MET A 43 3.76 1.81 -2.21
N PHE A 44 3.83 0.69 -1.49
CA PHE A 44 2.77 -0.33 -1.51
C PHE A 44 1.44 0.23 -1.01
N ALA A 45 1.46 1.02 0.07
CA ALA A 45 0.27 1.66 0.59
C ALA A 45 -0.35 2.63 -0.43
N VAL A 46 0.46 3.52 -1.03
CA VAL A 46 -0.02 4.49 -2.02
C VAL A 46 -0.56 3.81 -3.28
N LEU A 47 0.14 2.80 -3.80
CA LEU A 47 -0.32 2.04 -4.97
C LEU A 47 -1.61 1.28 -4.68
N GLY A 48 -1.70 0.60 -3.53
CA GLY A 48 -2.90 -0.10 -3.11
C GLY A 48 -4.11 0.82 -3.01
N LEU A 49 -3.92 1.98 -2.37
CA LEU A 49 -4.95 3.02 -2.28
C LEU A 49 -5.34 3.56 -3.66
N GLY A 50 -4.37 3.83 -4.54
CA GLY A 50 -4.62 4.31 -5.90
C GLY A 50 -5.49 3.34 -6.71
N ILE A 51 -5.21 2.03 -6.61
CA ILE A 51 -6.01 0.99 -7.26
C ILE A 51 -7.45 0.98 -6.70
N ILE A 52 -7.62 1.04 -5.38
CA ILE A 52 -8.94 1.06 -4.75
C ILE A 52 -9.74 2.27 -5.20
N VAL A 53 -9.13 3.46 -5.16
CA VAL A 53 -9.77 4.72 -5.58
C VAL A 53 -10.18 4.64 -7.06
N PHE A 54 -9.29 4.16 -7.93
CA PHE A 54 -9.58 4.00 -9.35
C PHE A 54 -10.78 3.07 -9.60
N ILE A 55 -10.85 1.94 -8.90
CA ILE A 55 -11.96 0.98 -9.02
C ILE A 55 -13.27 1.59 -8.53
N VAL A 56 -13.25 2.34 -7.43
CA VAL A 56 -14.44 3.00 -6.87
C VAL A 56 -14.94 4.12 -7.79
N MET A 57 -14.03 4.87 -8.41
CA MET A 57 -14.38 5.97 -9.31
C MET A 57 -14.77 5.51 -10.72
N THR A 58 -14.45 4.27 -11.10
CA THR A 58 -14.82 3.73 -12.42
C THR A 58 -16.34 3.55 -12.48
N PRO A 59 -17.05 4.21 -13.43
CA PRO A 59 -18.48 4.06 -13.58
C PRO A 59 -18.84 2.58 -13.79
N ARG A 60 -19.79 2.08 -13.01
CA ARG A 60 -20.39 0.77 -13.27
C ARG A 60 -21.51 1.02 -14.26
N GLU A 61 -21.39 0.47 -15.47
CA GLU A 61 -22.53 0.37 -16.37
C GLU A 61 -23.61 -0.45 -15.62
N THR A 62 -24.64 0.25 -15.14
CA THR A 62 -25.83 -0.32 -14.51
C THR A 62 -26.78 -0.86 -15.55
#